data_AF-A0AAE5WTF1-F1
#
_entry.id   AF-A0AAE5WTF1-F1
#
_cell.length_a   1.000
_cell.length_b   1.000
_cell.length_c   1.000
_cell.angle_alpha   90.00
_cell.angle_beta   90.00
_cell.angle_gamma   90.00
#
_symmetry.space_group_name_H-M   'P 1'
#
loop_
_entity.id
_entity.type
_entity.pdbx_description
1 polymer ?
#
loop_
_entity_poly.entity_id
_entity_poly.type
_entity_poly.pdbx_seq_one_letter_code
_entity_poly.pdbx_strand_id
1 'polypeptide(L)' 'MSDLDRPALTTAAPMYVHYCEQEGCGEWGGWGNSPSPAVATRWWCFGHFPHWSHEQELARGRKPKAAERGDNAE' A
#
# COMPACT_ATOMS: atom_id res chain seq x y z
N MET A 1 -28.54 14.18 2.40
CA MET A 1 -27.49 15.10 1.93
C MET A 1 -27.12 14.64 0.53
N SER A 2 -27.43 15.42 -0.51
CA SER A 2 -27.23 15.03 -1.91
C SER A 2 -25.90 15.64 -2.41
N ASP A 3 -25.10 14.90 -3.17
CA ASP A 3 -23.81 15.35 -3.74
C ASP A 3 -23.98 16.51 -4.75
N LEU A 4 -25.22 16.98 -4.98
CA LEU A 4 -25.56 18.06 -5.94
C LEU A 4 -25.02 19.44 -5.53
N ASP A 5 -24.75 19.66 -4.24
CA ASP A 5 -24.15 20.91 -3.75
C ASP A 5 -22.61 20.88 -3.75
N ARG A 6 -22.00 19.74 -4.11
CA ARG A 6 -20.54 19.63 -4.10
C ARG A 6 -19.99 20.24 -5.40
N PRO A 7 -19.18 21.30 -5.31
CA PRO A 7 -18.62 21.93 -6.50
C PRO A 7 -17.73 20.93 -7.24
N ALA A 8 -17.69 21.01 -8.57
CA ALA A 8 -16.80 20.20 -9.38
C ALA A 8 -15.35 20.41 -8.91
N LEU A 9 -14.61 19.31 -8.69
CA LEU A 9 -13.19 19.37 -8.39
C LEU A 9 -12.43 19.83 -9.65
N THR A 10 -12.28 21.14 -9.82
CA THR A 10 -11.62 21.76 -10.98
C THR A 10 -10.10 21.63 -10.95
N THR A 11 -9.55 21.24 -9.80
CA THR A 11 -8.12 21.02 -9.57
C THR A 11 -7.92 19.61 -9.06
N ALA A 12 -7.11 18.82 -9.76
CA ALA A 12 -6.68 17.51 -9.27
C ALA A 12 -5.81 17.68 -8.02
N ALA A 13 -5.97 16.77 -7.05
CA ALA A 13 -5.08 16.74 -5.90
C ALA A 13 -3.64 16.44 -6.38
N PRO A 14 -2.61 17.06 -5.75
CA PRO A 14 -1.22 16.72 -6.05
C PRO A 14 -0.96 15.25 -5.74
N MET A 15 -0.44 14.52 -6.73
CA MET A 15 -0.06 13.12 -6.60
C MET A 15 1.41 13.02 -6.25
N TYR A 16 1.74 12.31 -5.17
CA TYR A 16 3.12 12.07 -4.76
C TYR A 16 3.53 10.64 -5.08
N VAL A 17 4.71 10.47 -5.69
CA VAL A 17 5.31 9.15 -5.93
C VAL A 17 6.29 8.87 -4.79
N HIS A 18 6.09 7.74 -4.12
CA HIS A 18 6.94 7.28 -3.03
C HIS A 18 7.64 5.98 -3.43
N TYR A 19 8.93 5.90 -3.15
CA TYR A 19 9.73 4.68 -3.32
C TYR A 19 10.02 4.06 -1.96
N CYS A 20 10.37 2.77 -1.98
CA CYS A 20 10.77 2.05 -0.79
C CYS A 20 12.04 2.65 -0.17
N GLU A 21 12.03 2.88 1.15
CA GLU A 21 13.17 3.43 1.89
C GLU A 21 14.34 2.44 2.05
N GLN A 22 14.09 1.14 1.85
CA GLN A 22 15.13 0.11 1.90
C GLN A 22 16.23 0.38 0.86
N GLU A 23 17.47 0.47 1.33
CA GLU A 23 18.63 0.68 0.45
C GLU A 23 18.70 -0.40 -0.64
N GLY A 24 18.80 0.05 -1.89
CA GLY A 24 18.84 -0.84 -3.05
C GLY A 24 17.48 -1.36 -3.53
N CYS A 25 16.37 -1.01 -2.88
CA CYS A 25 15.02 -1.36 -3.33
C CYS A 25 14.43 -0.25 -4.21
N GLY A 26 14.20 -0.54 -5.49
CA GLY A 26 13.57 0.40 -6.45
C GLY A 26 12.05 0.26 -6.57
N GLU A 27 11.41 -0.49 -5.68
CA GLU A 27 9.97 -0.74 -5.73
C GLU A 27 9.16 0.45 -5.20
N TRP A 28 7.89 0.51 -5.60
CA TRP A 28 6.95 1.53 -5.16
C TRP A 28 6.61 1.36 -3.67
N GLY A 29 6.62 2.46 -2.92
CA GLY A 29 6.27 2.51 -1.52
C GLY A 29 4.76 2.67 -1.34
N GLY A 30 4.06 1.58 -1.04
CA GLY A 30 2.60 1.59 -0.81
C GLY A 30 2.21 1.84 0.65
N TRP A 31 3.14 1.63 1.60
CA TRP A 31 2.89 1.72 3.03
C TRP A 31 3.71 2.84 3.66
N GLY A 32 3.02 3.88 4.14
CA GLY A 32 3.60 5.02 4.82
C GLY A 32 3.46 4.93 6.33
N ASN A 33 4.53 5.18 7.09
CA ASN A 33 4.46 5.34 8.54
C ASN A 33 5.27 6.55 9.00
N SER A 34 4.74 7.30 9.97
CA SER A 34 5.45 8.36 10.65
C SER A 34 5.28 8.22 12.16
N PRO A 35 6.36 8.33 12.95
CA PRO A 35 6.27 8.24 14.41
C PRO A 35 5.55 9.44 15.04
N SER A 36 5.45 10.58 14.33
CA SER A 36 4.71 11.75 14.81
C SER A 36 4.33 12.69 13.65
N PRO A 37 3.33 13.57 13.82
CA PRO A 37 2.95 14.55 12.79
C PRO A 37 4.08 15.51 12.38
N ALA A 38 5.12 15.65 13.20
CA ALA A 38 6.26 16.53 12.95
C ALA A 38 7.34 15.88 12.06
N VAL A 39 7.30 14.56 11.87
CA VAL A 39 8.29 13.82 11.07
C VAL A 39 7.65 13.45 9.73
N ALA A 40 8.41 13.64 8.64
CA ALA A 40 7.96 13.25 7.32
C ALA A 40 7.69 11.74 7.26
N THR A 41 6.58 11.37 6.63
CA THR A 41 6.21 9.96 6.44
C THR A 41 7.25 9.24 5.59
N ARG A 42 7.70 8.12 6.11
CA ARG A 42 8.60 7.17 5.45
C ARG A 42 7.79 6.10 4.75
N TRP A 43 8.32 5.53 3.68
CA TRP A 43 7.55 4.66 2.78
C TRP A 43 8.28 3.36 2.46
N TRP A 44 7.54 2.25 2.39
CA TRP A 44 8.09 0.93 2.10
C TRP A 44 7.21 0.15 1.13
N CYS A 45 7.84 -0.75 0.36
CA CYS A 45 7.12 -1.76 -0.40
C CYS A 45 6.57 -2.85 0.54
N PHE A 46 5.71 -3.72 0.01
CA PHE A 46 5.08 -4.79 0.78
C PHE A 46 6.09 -5.72 1.48
N GLY A 47 7.26 -5.96 0.86
CA GLY A 47 8.30 -6.84 1.39
C GLY A 47 9.13 -6.22 2.52
N HIS A 48 9.25 -4.90 2.57
CA HIS A 48 10.20 -4.20 3.46
C HIS A 48 9.54 -3.36 4.57
N PHE A 49 8.20 -3.32 4.64
CA PHE A 49 7.54 -2.55 5.69
C PHE A 49 7.89 -3.11 7.09
N PRO A 50 8.45 -2.29 8.02
CA PRO A 50 9.02 -2.80 9.27
C PRO A 50 8.03 -2.90 10.44
N HIS A 51 6.78 -2.46 10.26
CA HIS A 51 5.81 -2.31 11.36
C HIS A 51 4.59 -3.23 11.22
N TRP A 52 4.76 -4.39 10.61
CA TRP A 52 3.70 -5.39 10.56
C TRP A 52 3.36 -5.90 11.96
N SER A 53 2.07 -6.13 12.22
CA SER A 53 1.66 -6.87 13.40
C SER A 53 2.00 -8.36 13.24
N HIS A 54 2.07 -9.09 14.36
CA HIS A 54 2.30 -10.54 14.32
C HIS A 54 1.26 -11.27 13.46
N GLU A 55 -0.02 -10.89 13.57
CA GLU A 55 -1.08 -11.49 12.76
C GLU A 55 -0.91 -11.17 11.26
N GLN A 56 -0.46 -9.96 10.93
CA GLN A 56 -0.20 -9.55 9.55
C GLN A 56 1.00 -10.29 8.95
N GLU A 57 2.06 -10.51 9.72
CA GLU A 57 3.20 -11.37 9.32
C GLU A 57 2.70 -12.78 8.95
N LEU A 58 1.88 -13.39 9.80
CA LEU A 58 1.31 -14.71 9.56
C LEU A 58 0.41 -14.73 8.32
N ALA A 59 -0.39 -13.68 8.09
CA ALA A 59 -1.23 -13.56 6.91
C ALA A 59 -0.41 -13.37 5.63
N ARG A 60 0.67 -12.60 5.68
CA ARG A 60 1.56 -12.35 4.54
C ARG A 60 2.27 -13.63 4.06
N GLY A 61 2.58 -14.54 4.97
CA GLY A 61 3.12 -15.85 4.64
C GLY A 61 2.10 -16.84 4.06
N ARG A 62 0.79 -16.57 4.18
CA ARG A 62 -0.26 -17.46 3.66
C ARG A 62 -0.48 -17.21 2.17
N LYS A 63 -0.22 -18.22 1.35
CA LYS A 63 -0.63 -18.22 -0.07
C LYS A 63 -2.17 -18.29 -0.15
N PRO A 64 -2.84 -17.44 -0.93
CA PRO A 64 -4.28 -17.53 -1.11
C PRO A 64 -4.64 -18.84 -1.85
N LYS A 65 -5.53 -19.63 -1.27
CA LYS A 65 -6.03 -20.91 -1.81
C LYS A 65 -6.79 -20.77 -3.15
N ALA A 66 -7.06 -19.54 -3.59
CA ALA A 66 -7.80 -19.22 -4.81
C ALA A 66 -6.97 -19.39 -6.10
N ALA A 67 -5.65 -19.59 -6.02
CA ALA A 67 -4.80 -19.81 -7.20
C ALA A 67 -4.84 -21.27 -7.72
N GLU A 68 -5.50 -22.20 -7.02
CA GLU A 68 -5.54 -23.64 -7.38
C GLU A 68 -6.72 -24.01 -8.29
N ARG A 69 -7.36 -23.05 -8.99
CA ARG A 69 -8.44 -23.33 -9.94
C ARG A 69 -8.03 -22.90 -11.35
N GLY A 70 -7.32 -23.77 -12.06
CA GLY A 70 -7.02 -23.53 -13.48
C GLY A 70 -5.95 -24.44 -14.10
N ASP A 71 -6.02 -25.75 -13.92
CA ASP A 71 -5.27 -26.71 -14.75
C ASP A 71 -6.07 -28.02 -14.85
N ASN A 72 -7.14 -28.00 -15.65
CA ASN A 72 -7.76 -29.17 -16.28
C ASN A 72 -8.69 -28.63 -17.37
N ALA A 73 -8.12 -28.37 -18.54
CA ALA A 73 -8.85 -28.27 -19.79
C ALA A 73 -8.65 -29.62 -20.52
N GLU A 74 -9.72 -30.39 -20.62
CA GLU A 74 -9.87 -31.52 -21.54
C GLU A 74 -11.02 -31.19 -22.52
#